data_AF-A0A251WCD5-F1
#
_entry.id   AF-A0A251WCD5-F1
#
_cell.length_a   1.000
_cell.length_b   1.000
_cell.length_c   1.000
_cell.angle_alpha   90.00
_cell.angle_beta   90.00
_cell.angle_gamma   90.00
#
_symmetry.space_group_name_H-M   'P 1'
#
loop_
_entity.id
_entity.type
_entity.pdbx_description
1 polymer ?
#
loop_
_entity_poly.entity_id
_entity_poly.type
_entity_poly.pdbx_seq_one_letter_code
_entity_poly.pdbx_strand_id
1 'polypeptide(L)'
;MVIRLLRPASCFVLVGSFAIGGVVPVTHAQAPQDVELQIGIIQRFGDKGAKDKLTLQALPGDQLTIKIPANEGKVQTLTTNTLTLEIALQPLPKPRVEEKVIFSTHRSFETAEEQALEWRKRGIEVEIAQPDRWQVWAKRSVYKTPTVRRMLLQNLQAQGIQTAQIETQTLQEVPRATFVVGGLKYTRDRLEISSGKGIIQVDRDKDDAPNRTFAGSLKLQPNAYGTYSLVNLVNLETYLRGVVPYEIGTGAPKAAMEAQAILARTYVLRNLRRFGIDNYQLCATTQCQVYFGLNGVTTATDQAIATTRGLVLTYKNELVDALYSSTSGGVTAPFHEVWRGTERPYLVGKVDSVNGLWNLMERPLADENNLREFLKLTKGFNESEESGYFRWKVEASLEKVTQDLQKYLKSIRHPLAGFKTIKDMQVVERSRVGRVMKMAVQTDLGFVVLEKDDVLLAFESPNSMLFYFDPILEKPRKLKGYTFVGGGLGHAVGLSQFGSYHLGKQGYGYDRILSFYFPGTQIQPLNASIAFYREPTKP
;
A
#
# COMPACT_ATOMS: atom_id res chain seq x y z
N MET A 1 80.30 -7.02 8.16
CA MET A 1 80.76 -7.84 7.03
C MET A 1 80.21 -7.22 5.75
N VAL A 2 81.08 -6.66 4.90
CA VAL A 2 80.96 -6.28 3.46
C VAL A 2 79.53 -5.90 2.93
N ILE A 3 79.17 -4.64 2.60
CA ILE A 3 79.55 -3.77 1.43
C ILE A 3 78.94 -4.32 0.12
N ARG A 4 78.21 -3.62 -0.78
CA ARG A 4 77.92 -2.21 -1.22
C ARG A 4 76.50 -2.23 -1.89
N LEU A 5 75.89 -1.34 -2.70
CA LEU A 5 75.92 0.04 -3.30
C LEU A 5 74.49 0.22 -3.93
N LEU A 6 73.81 1.35 -4.20
CA LEU A 6 73.91 2.81 -3.98
C LEU A 6 72.67 3.26 -3.12
N ARG A 7 72.23 4.50 -2.82
CA ARG A 7 72.50 5.92 -3.21
C ARG A 7 71.90 6.46 -4.55
N PRO A 8 71.58 7.77 -4.66
CA PRO A 8 71.25 8.76 -3.61
C PRO A 8 69.90 9.50 -3.83
N ALA A 9 69.47 10.26 -2.81
CA ALA A 9 68.50 11.35 -2.96
C ALA A 9 69.23 12.70 -2.98
N SER A 10 68.63 13.72 -3.59
CA SER A 10 69.13 15.11 -3.61
C SER A 10 68.05 16.08 -3.13
N CYS A 11 68.48 17.10 -2.38
CA CYS A 11 67.61 18.13 -1.78
C CYS A 11 67.60 19.40 -2.64
N PHE A 12 66.50 20.15 -2.62
CA PHE A 12 66.49 21.58 -2.99
C PHE A 12 65.53 22.37 -2.08
N VAL A 13 65.82 23.65 -1.88
CA VAL A 13 65.20 24.55 -0.90
C VAL A 13 64.27 25.56 -1.58
N LEU A 14 63.29 26.08 -0.83
CA LEU A 14 62.30 27.06 -1.28
C LEU A 14 62.91 28.33 -1.91
N VAL A 15 62.23 28.81 -2.94
CA VAL A 15 61.98 30.26 -3.15
C VAL A 15 60.46 30.41 -3.35
N GLY A 16 59.83 31.34 -2.63
CA GLY A 16 58.38 31.54 -2.67
C GLY A 16 57.91 32.53 -3.74
N SER A 17 56.63 32.46 -4.12
CA SER A 17 55.94 33.51 -4.87
C SER A 17 54.43 33.48 -4.61
N PHE A 18 53.88 34.70 -4.52
CA PHE A 18 52.48 35.11 -4.34
C PHE A 18 51.37 34.06 -4.54
N ALA A 19 50.54 33.91 -3.50
CA ALA A 19 49.23 33.30 -3.63
C ALA A 19 48.25 34.28 -4.33
N ILE A 20 47.69 33.85 -5.45
CA ILE A 20 46.52 34.50 -6.08
C ILE A 20 45.28 33.68 -5.70
N GLY A 21 44.22 34.35 -5.25
CA GLY A 21 43.01 33.71 -4.75
C GLY A 21 42.24 32.95 -5.84
N GLY A 22 42.40 31.63 -5.89
CA GLY A 22 41.57 30.75 -6.72
C GLY A 22 40.14 30.68 -6.17
N VAL A 23 39.19 31.31 -6.84
CA VAL A 23 37.76 31.15 -6.54
C VAL A 23 37.37 29.72 -6.90
N VAL A 24 37.23 28.85 -5.89
CA VAL A 24 36.67 27.52 -6.08
C VAL A 24 35.23 27.68 -6.57
N PRO A 25 34.86 27.17 -7.76
CA PRO A 25 33.47 27.25 -8.21
C PRO A 25 32.62 26.41 -7.26
N VAL A 26 31.76 27.07 -6.48
CA VAL A 26 30.76 26.39 -5.66
C VAL A 26 29.80 25.70 -6.62
N THR A 27 30.01 24.41 -6.86
CA THR A 27 29.09 23.56 -7.60
C THR A 27 27.79 23.52 -6.81
N HIS A 28 26.84 24.37 -7.19
CA HIS A 28 25.51 24.37 -6.63
C HIS A 28 24.91 23.00 -6.94
N ALA A 29 24.76 22.16 -5.92
CA ALA A 29 24.09 20.88 -6.07
C ALA A 29 22.71 21.15 -6.65
N GLN A 30 22.44 20.64 -7.85
CA GLN A 30 21.14 20.82 -8.49
C GLN A 30 20.08 20.29 -7.52
N ALA A 31 19.08 21.12 -7.21
CA ALA A 31 17.97 20.71 -6.36
C ALA A 31 17.39 19.41 -6.94
N PRO A 32 17.23 18.34 -6.13
CA PRO A 32 16.87 17.02 -6.64
C PRO A 32 15.58 17.12 -7.45
N GLN A 33 15.64 16.62 -8.69
CA GLN A 33 14.56 16.73 -9.65
C GLN A 33 13.28 16.10 -9.07
N ASP A 34 12.20 16.88 -9.05
CA ASP A 34 10.90 16.46 -8.51
C ASP A 34 10.42 15.23 -9.28
N VAL A 35 10.20 14.11 -8.57
CA VAL A 35 9.98 12.79 -9.20
C VAL A 35 8.55 12.73 -9.74
N GLU A 36 8.38 12.51 -11.05
CA GLU A 36 7.05 12.26 -11.61
C GLU A 36 6.54 10.86 -11.20
N LEU A 37 5.33 10.82 -10.66
CA LEU A 37 4.65 9.63 -10.18
C LEU A 37 3.48 9.27 -11.10
N GLN A 38 3.20 7.97 -11.24
CA GLN A 38 2.09 7.42 -12.02
C GLN A 38 1.09 6.74 -11.08
N ILE A 39 0.04 7.49 -10.70
CA ILE A 39 -0.92 7.09 -9.66
C ILE A 39 -2.25 6.65 -10.29
N GLY A 40 -2.67 5.40 -10.09
CA GLY A 40 -3.98 4.90 -10.49
C GLY A 40 -5.09 5.51 -9.65
N ILE A 41 -5.69 6.61 -10.15
CA ILE A 41 -6.83 7.31 -9.52
C ILE A 41 -8.18 6.66 -9.82
N ILE A 42 -8.24 5.83 -10.87
CA ILE A 42 -9.31 4.86 -11.12
C ILE A 42 -8.64 3.59 -11.65
N GLN A 43 -8.71 2.51 -10.90
CA GLN A 43 -7.98 1.27 -11.21
C GLN A 43 -8.69 0.40 -12.25
N ARG A 44 -10.04 0.43 -12.24
CA ARG A 44 -10.92 -0.56 -12.88
C ARG A 44 -12.14 0.09 -13.57
N PHE A 45 -11.86 0.96 -14.54
CA PHE A 45 -12.87 1.60 -15.41
C PHE A 45 -13.24 0.65 -16.55
N GLY A 46 -14.49 0.18 -16.58
CA GLY A 46 -14.97 -0.88 -17.46
C GLY A 46 -15.64 -2.04 -16.71
N ASP A 47 -15.42 -2.16 -15.40
CA ASP A 47 -15.96 -3.26 -14.59
C ASP A 47 -17.49 -3.18 -14.45
N LYS A 48 -18.08 -1.97 -14.52
CA LYS A 48 -19.54 -1.78 -14.60
C LYS A 48 -20.12 -1.99 -16.02
N GLY A 49 -19.30 -2.45 -16.97
CA GLY A 49 -19.68 -2.60 -18.38
C GLY A 49 -20.15 -1.28 -18.99
N ALA A 50 -21.18 -1.32 -19.84
CA ALA A 50 -21.73 -0.13 -20.49
C ALA A 50 -22.43 0.89 -19.56
N LYS A 51 -22.44 0.63 -18.23
CA LYS A 51 -22.86 1.62 -17.22
C LYS A 51 -21.68 2.43 -16.65
N ASP A 52 -20.44 2.11 -17.01
CA ASP A 52 -19.28 2.84 -16.50
C ASP A 52 -19.05 4.13 -17.29
N LYS A 53 -19.03 5.25 -16.57
CA LYS A 53 -18.99 6.61 -17.11
C LYS A 53 -18.11 7.50 -16.25
N LEU A 54 -17.31 8.33 -16.91
CA LEU A 54 -16.44 9.30 -16.25
C LEU A 54 -16.43 10.62 -17.01
N THR A 55 -16.51 11.74 -16.28
CA THR A 55 -16.43 13.07 -16.87
C THR A 55 -15.16 13.78 -16.39
N LEU A 56 -14.34 14.23 -17.34
CA LEU A 56 -13.15 15.03 -17.12
C LEU A 56 -13.43 16.47 -17.56
N GLN A 57 -13.03 17.47 -16.78
CA GLN A 57 -13.30 18.89 -17.05
C GLN A 57 -12.06 19.75 -16.81
N ALA A 58 -11.83 20.72 -17.69
CA ALA A 58 -10.86 21.79 -17.45
C ALA A 58 -11.44 22.81 -16.45
N LEU A 59 -10.56 23.57 -15.78
CA LEU A 59 -10.99 24.69 -14.95
C LEU A 59 -11.64 25.81 -15.82
N PRO A 60 -12.49 26.69 -15.25
CA PRO A 60 -13.05 27.83 -15.97
C PRO A 60 -11.97 28.66 -16.68
N GLY A 61 -12.18 28.95 -17.97
CA GLY A 61 -11.20 29.64 -18.81
C GLY A 61 -9.91 28.84 -19.06
N ASP A 62 -10.04 27.52 -19.28
CA ASP A 62 -8.98 26.59 -19.68
C ASP A 62 -9.61 25.49 -20.58
N GLN A 63 -8.79 24.69 -21.26
CA GLN A 63 -9.24 23.56 -22.09
C GLN A 63 -8.44 22.29 -21.82
N LEU A 64 -9.09 21.14 -21.95
CA LEU A 64 -8.45 19.84 -22.04
C LEU A 64 -7.82 19.71 -23.43
N THR A 65 -6.54 19.32 -23.45
CA THR A 65 -5.82 18.84 -24.63
C THR A 65 -5.75 17.32 -24.55
N ILE A 66 -6.32 16.64 -25.54
CA ILE A 66 -6.38 15.19 -25.63
C ILE A 66 -5.44 14.74 -26.73
N LYS A 67 -4.35 14.07 -26.36
CA LYS A 67 -3.45 13.42 -27.31
C LYS A 67 -3.85 11.95 -27.45
N ILE A 68 -4.02 11.56 -28.70
CA ILE A 68 -4.38 10.20 -29.10
C ILE A 68 -3.18 9.60 -29.86
N PRO A 69 -2.47 8.62 -29.27
CA PRO A 69 -1.47 7.86 -30.00
C PRO A 69 -2.12 7.13 -31.19
N ALA A 70 -1.52 7.27 -32.38
CA ALA A 70 -1.85 6.47 -33.55
C ALA A 70 -0.68 5.54 -33.91
N ASN A 71 -0.94 4.63 -34.86
CA ASN A 71 0.11 3.81 -35.47
C ASN A 71 1.12 4.73 -36.19
N GLU A 72 2.33 4.23 -36.44
CA GLU A 72 3.43 4.98 -37.08
C GLU A 72 3.94 6.21 -36.28
N GLY A 73 3.60 6.33 -34.99
CA GLY A 73 4.11 7.41 -34.12
C GLY A 73 3.46 8.78 -34.35
N LYS A 74 2.48 8.89 -35.26
CA LYS A 74 1.65 10.08 -35.41
C LYS A 74 0.77 10.26 -34.17
N VAL A 75 0.60 11.50 -33.71
CA VAL A 75 -0.28 11.84 -32.58
C VAL A 75 -1.39 12.74 -33.09
N GLN A 76 -2.65 12.32 -32.90
CA GLN A 76 -3.81 13.17 -33.14
C GLN A 76 -4.10 13.96 -31.86
N THR A 77 -4.14 15.29 -31.95
CA THR A 77 -4.48 16.17 -30.83
C THR A 77 -5.88 16.74 -31.04
N LEU A 78 -6.71 16.71 -29.99
CA LEU A 78 -8.03 17.32 -29.93
C LEU A 78 -8.10 18.28 -28.72
N THR A 79 -8.98 19.28 -28.78
CA THR A 79 -9.27 20.14 -27.62
C THR A 79 -10.76 20.15 -27.28
N THR A 80 -11.09 20.30 -26.00
CA THR A 80 -12.46 20.41 -25.48
C THR A 80 -12.45 21.00 -24.07
N ASN A 81 -13.54 21.59 -23.61
CA ASN A 81 -13.67 22.00 -22.20
C ASN A 81 -13.98 20.79 -21.29
N THR A 82 -14.67 19.78 -21.83
CA THR A 82 -15.15 18.59 -21.13
C THR A 82 -14.93 17.34 -21.99
N LEU A 83 -14.45 16.26 -21.39
CA LEU A 83 -14.31 14.94 -22.00
C LEU A 83 -15.08 13.90 -21.18
N THR A 84 -16.14 13.34 -21.77
CA THR A 84 -16.85 12.20 -21.19
C THR A 84 -16.29 10.90 -21.78
N LEU A 85 -15.79 10.02 -20.92
CA LEU A 85 -15.37 8.66 -21.23
C LEU A 85 -16.51 7.70 -20.89
N GLU A 86 -16.84 6.80 -21.82
CA GLU A 86 -17.94 5.83 -21.72
C GLU A 86 -17.50 4.48 -22.30
N ILE A 87 -17.97 3.39 -21.71
CA ILE A 87 -17.61 2.03 -22.14
C ILE A 87 -18.64 1.49 -23.14
N ALA A 88 -18.18 1.14 -24.35
CA ALA A 88 -18.95 0.37 -25.31
C ALA A 88 -18.54 -1.11 -25.23
N LEU A 89 -19.50 -2.03 -25.11
CA LEU A 89 -19.22 -3.46 -25.20
C LEU A 89 -19.15 -3.87 -26.67
N GLN A 90 -18.01 -4.43 -27.08
CA GLN A 90 -17.74 -4.85 -28.46
C GLN A 90 -17.81 -6.38 -28.56
N PRO A 91 -18.80 -6.96 -29.27
CA PRO A 91 -18.87 -8.40 -29.51
C PRO A 91 -17.60 -8.94 -30.19
N LEU A 92 -17.17 -10.12 -29.77
CA LEU A 92 -16.06 -10.85 -30.39
C LEU A 92 -16.59 -11.75 -31.52
N PRO A 93 -15.91 -11.85 -32.68
CA PRO A 93 -16.36 -12.72 -33.78
C PRO A 93 -16.43 -14.21 -33.44
N LYS A 94 -15.73 -14.63 -32.38
CA LYS A 94 -15.82 -15.95 -31.73
C LYS A 94 -15.57 -15.76 -30.22
N PRO A 95 -16.14 -16.60 -29.34
CA PRO A 95 -15.87 -16.53 -27.91
C PRO A 95 -14.37 -16.68 -27.61
N ARG A 96 -13.80 -15.81 -26.77
CA ARG A 96 -12.40 -15.91 -26.33
C ARG A 96 -12.33 -16.49 -24.92
N VAL A 97 -11.65 -17.62 -24.78
CA VAL A 97 -11.32 -18.18 -23.46
C VAL A 97 -10.04 -17.54 -22.95
N GLU A 98 -10.11 -16.94 -21.77
CA GLU A 98 -8.95 -16.46 -21.02
C GLU A 98 -8.72 -17.32 -19.78
N GLU A 99 -7.46 -17.55 -19.43
CA GLU A 99 -7.07 -18.32 -18.26
C GLU A 99 -5.90 -17.64 -17.53
N LYS A 100 -5.96 -17.61 -16.21
CA LYS A 100 -4.84 -17.22 -15.34
C LYS A 100 -4.66 -18.25 -14.22
N VAL A 101 -3.42 -18.56 -13.88
CA VAL A 101 -3.09 -19.41 -12.72
C VAL A 101 -2.84 -18.49 -11.53
N ILE A 102 -3.61 -18.67 -10.46
CA ILE A 102 -3.49 -17.94 -9.20
C ILE A 102 -2.86 -18.91 -8.20
N PHE A 103 -1.73 -18.56 -7.58
CA PHE A 103 -1.08 -19.39 -6.55
C PHE A 103 -1.61 -19.14 -5.14
N SER A 104 -2.04 -17.91 -4.87
CA SER A 104 -2.47 -17.44 -3.55
C SER A 104 -3.18 -16.08 -3.65
N THR A 105 -4.10 -15.81 -2.73
CA THR A 105 -4.78 -14.50 -2.55
C THR A 105 -4.55 -14.03 -1.11
N HIS A 106 -4.25 -12.74 -0.91
CA HIS A 106 -3.83 -12.13 0.36
C HIS A 106 -4.54 -10.80 0.61
N ARG A 107 -4.59 -10.38 1.88
CA ARG A 107 -5.09 -9.05 2.27
C ARG A 107 -4.20 -7.89 1.80
N SER A 108 -2.90 -8.12 1.73
CA SER A 108 -1.85 -7.09 1.67
C SER A 108 -0.86 -7.32 0.52
N PHE A 109 -0.25 -6.23 0.03
CA PHE A 109 0.82 -6.31 -0.97
C PHE A 109 2.07 -6.95 -0.37
N GLU A 110 2.35 -6.62 0.88
CA GLU A 110 3.47 -7.06 1.71
C GLU A 110 3.53 -8.60 1.75
N THR A 111 2.43 -9.25 2.14
CA THR A 111 2.31 -10.71 2.17
C THR A 111 2.34 -11.32 0.76
N ALA A 112 1.78 -10.65 -0.25
CA ALA A 112 1.82 -11.11 -1.65
C ALA A 112 3.21 -10.99 -2.28
N GLU A 113 4.03 -10.02 -1.87
CA GLU A 113 5.39 -9.81 -2.36
C GLU A 113 6.36 -10.86 -1.81
N GLU A 114 6.34 -11.19 -0.52
CA GLU A 114 7.19 -12.28 -0.03
C GLU A 114 6.80 -13.62 -0.66
N GLN A 115 5.50 -13.91 -0.82
CA GLN A 115 5.05 -15.08 -1.59
C GLN A 115 5.57 -15.04 -3.04
N ALA A 116 5.54 -13.88 -3.71
CA ALA A 116 6.08 -13.74 -5.05
C ALA A 116 7.61 -13.98 -5.09
N LEU A 117 8.34 -13.59 -4.06
CA LEU A 117 9.77 -13.86 -3.89
C LEU A 117 10.03 -15.36 -3.60
N GLU A 118 9.22 -16.01 -2.76
CA GLU A 118 9.24 -17.47 -2.52
C GLU A 118 9.08 -18.26 -3.83
N TRP A 119 8.14 -17.87 -4.70
CA TRP A 119 7.98 -18.49 -6.02
C TRP A 119 9.17 -18.25 -6.95
N ARG A 120 9.71 -17.02 -7.01
CA ARG A 120 10.90 -16.69 -7.82
C ARG A 120 12.16 -17.42 -7.34
N LYS A 121 12.35 -17.59 -6.03
CA LYS A 121 13.42 -18.42 -5.42
C LYS A 121 13.33 -19.89 -5.87
N ARG A 122 12.13 -20.37 -6.19
CA ARG A 122 11.86 -21.73 -6.74
C ARG A 122 11.88 -21.80 -8.29
N GLY A 123 12.35 -20.74 -8.97
CA GLY A 123 12.40 -20.67 -10.43
C GLY A 123 11.04 -20.51 -11.13
N ILE A 124 9.97 -20.20 -10.39
CA ILE A 124 8.64 -19.95 -10.93
C ILE A 124 8.43 -18.46 -11.13
N GLU A 125 8.17 -18.06 -12.37
CA GLU A 125 8.01 -16.67 -12.76
C GLU A 125 6.60 -16.14 -12.41
N VAL A 126 6.52 -15.01 -11.70
CA VAL A 126 5.25 -14.51 -11.15
C VAL A 126 4.99 -13.02 -11.36
N GLU A 127 3.72 -12.69 -11.55
CA GLU A 127 3.15 -11.34 -11.58
C GLU A 127 2.32 -11.13 -10.28
N ILE A 128 2.33 -9.92 -9.71
CA ILE A 128 1.46 -9.54 -8.57
C ILE A 128 0.31 -8.69 -9.12
N ALA A 129 -0.93 -8.94 -8.69
CA ALA A 129 -2.14 -8.29 -9.21
C ALA A 129 -3.13 -7.89 -8.11
N GLN A 130 -4.03 -6.95 -8.41
CA GLN A 130 -5.05 -6.40 -7.49
C GLN A 130 -6.44 -6.35 -8.18
N PRO A 131 -7.04 -7.49 -8.59
CA PRO A 131 -8.40 -7.51 -9.15
C PRO A 131 -9.48 -7.11 -8.12
N ASP A 132 -9.31 -7.52 -6.87
CA ASP A 132 -10.15 -7.17 -5.70
C ASP A 132 -9.28 -7.20 -4.44
N ARG A 133 -8.55 -8.31 -4.29
CA ARG A 133 -7.53 -8.58 -3.27
C ARG A 133 -6.18 -8.79 -3.94
N TRP A 134 -5.10 -8.76 -3.17
CA TRP A 134 -3.76 -9.00 -3.71
C TRP A 134 -3.60 -10.47 -4.09
N GLN A 135 -3.12 -10.74 -5.29
CA GLN A 135 -2.95 -12.09 -5.83
C GLN A 135 -1.58 -12.27 -6.43
N VAL A 136 -1.01 -13.46 -6.24
CA VAL A 136 0.21 -13.89 -6.94
C VAL A 136 -0.20 -14.80 -8.08
N TRP A 137 0.08 -14.36 -9.32
CA TRP A 137 -0.26 -15.07 -10.55
C TRP A 137 0.99 -15.69 -11.18
N ALA A 138 0.83 -16.83 -11.86
CA ALA A 138 1.85 -17.30 -12.78
C ALA A 138 1.99 -16.29 -13.93
N LYS A 139 3.22 -15.82 -14.19
CA LYS A 139 3.51 -14.74 -15.13
C LYS A 139 2.93 -15.04 -16.50
N ARG A 140 1.92 -14.27 -16.93
CA ARG A 140 1.08 -14.61 -18.10
C ARG A 140 1.87 -14.59 -19.40
N SER A 141 2.92 -13.77 -19.44
CA SER A 141 3.91 -13.69 -20.52
C SER A 141 4.85 -14.92 -20.61
N VAL A 142 4.91 -15.78 -19.59
CA VAL A 142 5.65 -17.05 -19.57
C VAL A 142 4.71 -18.23 -19.78
N TYR A 143 3.67 -18.36 -18.95
CA TYR A 143 2.73 -19.50 -18.97
C TYR A 143 1.59 -19.28 -19.99
N LYS A 144 1.99 -19.12 -21.27
CA LYS A 144 1.14 -18.63 -22.37
C LYS A 144 0.05 -19.61 -22.83
N THR A 145 0.25 -20.92 -22.74
CA THR A 145 -0.65 -21.92 -23.34
C THR A 145 -1.49 -22.68 -22.30
N PRO A 146 -2.71 -23.13 -22.66
CA PRO A 146 -3.56 -23.93 -21.76
C PRO A 146 -2.88 -25.19 -21.23
N THR A 147 -2.05 -25.85 -22.05
CA THR A 147 -1.26 -27.04 -21.68
C THR A 147 -0.21 -26.70 -20.61
N VAL A 148 0.56 -25.64 -20.82
CA VAL A 148 1.63 -25.23 -19.88
C VAL A 148 1.05 -24.83 -18.52
N ARG A 149 -0.12 -24.18 -18.47
CA ARG A 149 -0.83 -23.88 -17.21
C ARG A 149 -1.27 -25.14 -16.47
N ARG A 150 -1.76 -26.15 -17.19
CA ARG A 150 -2.22 -27.44 -16.63
C ARG A 150 -1.05 -28.27 -16.10
N MET A 151 0.06 -28.34 -16.85
CA MET A 151 1.29 -29.00 -16.40
C MET A 151 1.88 -28.33 -15.16
N LEU A 152 1.91 -26.99 -15.11
CA LEU A 152 2.31 -26.24 -13.91
C LEU A 152 1.43 -26.60 -12.71
N LEU A 153 0.10 -26.59 -12.88
CA LEU A 153 -0.84 -26.91 -11.80
C LEU A 153 -0.68 -28.35 -11.30
N GLN A 154 -0.55 -29.32 -12.21
CA GLN A 154 -0.32 -30.73 -11.88
C GLN A 154 1.00 -30.94 -11.11
N ASN A 155 2.09 -30.29 -11.54
CA ASN A 155 3.39 -30.35 -10.86
C ASN A 155 3.33 -29.76 -9.44
N LEU A 156 2.54 -28.70 -9.22
CA LEU A 156 2.36 -28.11 -7.90
C LEU A 156 1.47 -28.98 -6.99
N GLN A 157 0.42 -29.58 -7.53
CA GLN A 157 -0.44 -30.53 -6.82
C GLN A 157 0.34 -31.79 -6.40
N ALA A 158 1.22 -32.30 -7.27
CA ALA A 158 2.14 -33.39 -6.95
C ALA A 158 3.17 -33.04 -5.86
N GLN A 159 3.48 -31.75 -5.69
CA GLN A 159 4.29 -31.21 -4.57
C GLN A 159 3.43 -30.85 -3.34
N GLY A 160 2.16 -31.28 -3.28
CA GLY A 160 1.23 -31.02 -2.17
C GLY A 160 0.63 -29.61 -2.13
N ILE A 161 0.89 -28.75 -3.12
CA ILE A 161 0.48 -27.35 -3.10
C ILE A 161 -0.90 -27.19 -3.72
N GLN A 162 -1.91 -27.19 -2.86
CA GLN A 162 -3.33 -27.17 -3.23
C GLN A 162 -3.93 -25.74 -3.32
N THR A 163 -3.19 -24.69 -2.97
CA THR A 163 -3.66 -23.29 -3.07
C THR A 163 -3.69 -22.77 -4.51
N ALA A 164 -2.91 -23.41 -5.39
CA ALA A 164 -2.82 -23.06 -6.80
C ALA A 164 -4.09 -23.48 -7.55
N GLN A 165 -4.60 -22.59 -8.40
CA GLN A 165 -5.85 -22.80 -9.14
C GLN A 165 -5.80 -22.10 -10.51
N ILE A 166 -6.51 -22.65 -11.49
CA ILE A 166 -6.80 -21.95 -12.76
C ILE A 166 -8.14 -21.25 -12.61
N GLU A 167 -8.16 -19.95 -12.91
CA GLU A 167 -9.38 -19.21 -13.19
C GLU A 167 -9.55 -19.09 -14.70
N THR A 168 -10.72 -19.50 -15.20
CA THR A 168 -11.09 -19.48 -16.62
C THR A 168 -12.31 -18.58 -16.82
N GLN A 169 -12.26 -17.72 -17.84
CA GLN A 169 -13.38 -16.86 -18.24
C GLN A 169 -13.60 -16.97 -19.75
N THR A 170 -14.86 -17.08 -20.18
CA THR A 170 -15.23 -17.03 -21.59
C THR A 170 -15.84 -15.67 -21.90
N LEU A 171 -15.11 -14.86 -22.68
CA LEU A 171 -15.56 -13.56 -23.15
C LEU A 171 -16.35 -13.73 -24.46
N GLN A 172 -17.57 -13.19 -24.50
CA GLN A 172 -18.36 -13.02 -25.73
C GLN A 172 -18.15 -11.63 -26.34
N GLU A 173 -17.73 -10.68 -25.52
CA GLU A 173 -17.54 -9.27 -25.82
C GLU A 173 -16.37 -8.71 -25.01
N VAL A 174 -15.85 -7.56 -25.41
CA VAL A 174 -14.80 -6.83 -24.67
C VAL A 174 -15.20 -5.36 -24.47
N PRO A 175 -14.93 -4.78 -23.29
CA PRO A 175 -15.18 -3.35 -23.07
C PRO A 175 -14.20 -2.51 -23.89
N ARG A 176 -14.72 -1.42 -24.45
CA ARG A 176 -13.95 -0.45 -25.24
C ARG A 176 -14.21 0.96 -24.72
N ALA A 177 -13.14 1.67 -24.38
CA ALA A 177 -13.24 3.07 -24.02
C ALA A 177 -13.60 3.92 -25.25
N THR A 178 -14.68 4.69 -25.12
CA THR A 178 -15.21 5.58 -26.16
C THR A 178 -15.48 6.97 -25.61
N PHE A 179 -15.50 7.97 -26.49
CA PHE A 179 -15.78 9.36 -26.14
C PHE A 179 -16.24 10.15 -27.37
N VAL A 180 -16.77 11.36 -27.16
CA VAL A 180 -17.19 12.26 -28.24
C VAL A 180 -16.52 13.62 -28.08
N VAL A 181 -15.90 14.12 -29.16
CA VAL A 181 -15.33 15.48 -29.25
C VAL A 181 -15.62 16.02 -30.66
N GLY A 182 -16.11 17.27 -30.74
CA GLY A 182 -16.47 17.89 -32.02
C GLY A 182 -17.58 17.17 -32.79
N GLY A 183 -18.47 16.46 -32.07
CA GLY A 183 -19.52 15.61 -32.66
C GLY A 183 -19.05 14.25 -33.18
N LEU A 184 -17.74 14.01 -33.26
CA LEU A 184 -17.17 12.73 -33.70
C LEU A 184 -17.01 11.78 -32.51
N LYS A 185 -17.47 10.53 -32.66
CA LYS A 185 -17.25 9.46 -31.68
C LYS A 185 -15.93 8.75 -31.97
N TYR A 186 -15.11 8.58 -30.92
CA TYR A 186 -13.83 7.90 -30.94
C TYR A 186 -13.88 6.64 -30.08
N THR A 187 -13.12 5.62 -30.49
CA THR A 187 -12.85 4.40 -29.71
C THR A 187 -11.34 4.23 -29.62
N ARG A 188 -10.76 4.28 -28.41
CA ARG A 188 -9.29 4.25 -28.22
C ARG A 188 -8.90 3.57 -26.91
N ASP A 189 -7.94 2.65 -26.99
CA ASP A 189 -7.44 1.94 -25.81
C ASP A 189 -6.46 2.78 -24.96
N ARG A 190 -5.94 3.89 -25.49
CA ARG A 190 -5.02 4.81 -24.79
C ARG A 190 -5.31 6.26 -25.12
N LEU A 191 -5.22 7.12 -24.11
CA LEU A 191 -5.35 8.59 -24.21
C LEU A 191 -4.40 9.25 -23.22
N GLU A 192 -3.82 10.39 -23.60
CA GLU A 192 -3.19 11.35 -22.69
C GLU A 192 -4.04 12.62 -22.67
N ILE A 193 -4.34 13.13 -21.46
CA ILE A 193 -5.21 14.29 -21.23
C ILE A 193 -4.48 15.28 -20.32
N SER A 194 -4.23 16.49 -20.82
CA SER A 194 -3.64 17.61 -20.05
C SER A 194 -4.53 18.84 -20.13
N SER A 195 -4.25 19.87 -19.33
CA SER A 195 -4.90 21.19 -19.42
C SER A 195 -3.87 22.31 -19.35
N GLY A 196 -4.22 23.52 -19.80
CA GLY A 196 -3.29 24.65 -19.83
C GLY A 196 -2.84 25.10 -18.44
N LYS A 197 -3.69 24.93 -17.42
CA LYS A 197 -3.38 25.22 -16.01
C LYS A 197 -2.77 24.02 -15.26
N GLY A 198 -2.58 22.88 -15.92
CA GLY A 198 -2.06 21.66 -15.29
C GLY A 198 -2.96 21.10 -14.18
N ILE A 199 -4.27 21.35 -14.27
CA ILE A 199 -5.28 20.93 -13.31
C ILE A 199 -6.52 20.42 -14.06
N ILE A 200 -7.01 19.23 -13.69
CA ILE A 200 -8.17 18.58 -14.30
C ILE A 200 -9.14 18.12 -13.21
N GLN A 201 -10.41 18.50 -13.33
CA GLN A 201 -11.49 17.97 -12.49
C GLN A 201 -11.95 16.62 -13.04
N VAL A 202 -12.20 15.67 -12.14
CA VAL A 202 -12.63 14.29 -12.38
C VAL A 202 -13.92 14.07 -11.59
N ASP A 203 -14.99 13.84 -12.33
CA ASP A 203 -16.36 13.63 -11.88
C ASP A 203 -16.74 12.19 -12.25
N ARG A 204 -17.02 11.37 -11.22
CA ARG A 204 -17.50 9.98 -11.35
C ARG A 204 -19.02 10.01 -11.22
N ASP A 205 -19.70 9.12 -11.93
CA ASP A 205 -21.17 9.07 -11.85
C ASP A 205 -21.66 8.90 -10.40
N LYS A 206 -22.79 9.57 -10.09
CA LYS A 206 -22.99 10.29 -8.81
C LYS A 206 -23.02 9.46 -7.52
N ASP A 207 -23.08 8.14 -7.63
CA ASP A 207 -23.31 7.24 -6.49
C ASP A 207 -22.04 6.96 -5.65
N ASP A 208 -20.83 7.16 -6.19
CA ASP A 208 -19.59 6.61 -5.60
C ASP A 208 -18.63 7.62 -4.91
N ALA A 209 -18.59 8.90 -5.31
CA ALA A 209 -17.61 9.87 -4.77
C ALA A 209 -17.94 11.34 -5.06
N PRO A 210 -17.50 12.29 -4.21
CA PRO A 210 -17.48 13.72 -4.57
C PRO A 210 -16.42 14.02 -5.64
N ASN A 211 -16.65 15.05 -6.45
CA ASN A 211 -15.75 15.49 -7.53
C ASN A 211 -14.36 15.87 -7.02
N ARG A 212 -13.32 15.43 -7.74
CA ARG A 212 -11.92 15.60 -7.34
C ARG A 212 -11.11 16.33 -8.40
N THR A 213 -10.14 17.10 -7.95
CA THR A 213 -9.34 18.01 -8.79
C THR A 213 -7.88 17.56 -8.71
N PHE A 214 -7.36 17.02 -9.80
CA PHE A 214 -6.00 16.46 -9.87
C PHE A 214 -5.05 17.40 -10.60
N ALA A 215 -3.78 17.38 -10.19
CA ALA A 215 -2.72 18.19 -10.78
C ALA A 215 -1.86 17.39 -11.76
N GLY A 216 -1.18 18.05 -12.68
CA GLY A 216 -0.36 17.43 -13.72
C GLY A 216 -1.21 17.00 -14.92
N SER A 217 -1.11 15.73 -15.32
CA SER A 217 -1.88 15.18 -16.45
C SER A 217 -2.51 13.84 -16.10
N LEU A 218 -3.45 13.39 -16.94
CA LEU A 218 -4.17 12.13 -16.81
C LEU A 218 -3.93 11.25 -18.03
N LYS A 219 -3.94 9.94 -17.86
CA LYS A 219 -3.68 8.95 -18.90
C LYS A 219 -4.63 7.78 -18.75
N LEU A 220 -5.43 7.52 -19.78
CA LEU A 220 -6.24 6.31 -19.87
C LEU A 220 -5.40 5.21 -20.52
N GLN A 221 -5.39 4.01 -19.93
CA GLN A 221 -4.66 2.85 -20.46
C GLN A 221 -5.33 1.53 -20.10
N PRO A 222 -5.10 0.43 -20.84
CA PRO A 222 -5.61 -0.89 -20.46
C PRO A 222 -4.89 -1.43 -19.22
N ASN A 223 -5.61 -2.18 -18.40
CA ASN A 223 -5.10 -2.82 -17.18
C ASN A 223 -4.91 -4.34 -17.36
N ALA A 224 -4.48 -5.04 -16.32
CA ALA A 224 -4.26 -6.48 -16.33
C ALA A 224 -5.56 -7.33 -16.38
N TYR A 225 -6.73 -6.72 -16.17
CA TYR A 225 -8.01 -7.39 -15.97
C TYR A 225 -8.92 -7.34 -17.22
N GLY A 226 -8.44 -6.74 -18.32
CA GLY A 226 -9.22 -6.56 -19.55
C GLY A 226 -10.11 -5.31 -19.55
N THR A 227 -10.01 -4.46 -18.51
CA THR A 227 -10.65 -3.15 -18.42
C THR A 227 -9.58 -2.05 -18.48
N TYR A 228 -9.87 -0.82 -18.05
CA TYR A 228 -8.96 0.32 -18.12
C TYR A 228 -8.61 0.87 -16.73
N SER A 229 -7.46 1.55 -16.64
CA SER A 229 -7.12 2.42 -15.52
C SER A 229 -6.98 3.87 -16.01
N LEU A 230 -7.46 4.81 -15.21
CA LEU A 230 -7.09 6.23 -15.31
C LEU A 230 -5.95 6.50 -14.32
N VAL A 231 -4.81 6.88 -14.89
CA VAL A 231 -3.56 7.14 -14.17
C VAL A 231 -3.27 8.63 -14.19
N ASN A 232 -2.95 9.22 -13.05
CA ASN A 232 -2.51 10.61 -12.92
C ASN A 232 -0.98 10.67 -12.90
N LEU A 233 -0.40 11.43 -13.81
CA LEU A 233 1.01 11.78 -13.88
C LEU A 233 1.21 13.08 -13.11
N VAL A 234 1.91 13.02 -11.98
CA VAL A 234 2.00 14.12 -11.02
C VAL A 234 3.33 14.12 -10.27
N ASN A 235 3.95 15.29 -10.10
CA ASN A 235 5.20 15.42 -9.35
C ASN A 235 5.01 15.09 -7.86
N LEU A 236 6.00 14.40 -7.27
CA LEU A 236 6.06 13.94 -5.88
C LEU A 236 5.58 14.97 -4.86
N GLU A 237 6.14 16.18 -4.87
CA GLU A 237 5.79 17.19 -3.87
C GLU A 237 4.36 17.74 -4.05
N THR A 238 3.81 17.66 -5.26
CA THR A 238 2.40 17.98 -5.56
C THR A 238 1.46 16.83 -5.20
N TYR A 239 1.90 15.58 -5.36
CA TYR A 239 1.17 14.38 -4.91
C TYR A 239 0.94 14.42 -3.39
N LEU A 240 1.96 14.78 -2.60
CA LEU A 240 1.87 14.88 -1.14
C LEU A 240 0.76 15.85 -0.68
N ARG A 241 0.50 16.93 -1.42
CA ARG A 241 -0.59 17.88 -1.13
C ARG A 241 -1.97 17.23 -1.17
N GLY A 242 -2.14 16.17 -1.96
CA GLY A 242 -3.36 15.37 -2.01
C GLY A 242 -3.34 14.10 -1.16
N VAL A 243 -2.26 13.85 -0.39
CA VAL A 243 -2.12 12.72 0.54
C VAL A 243 -2.15 13.19 1.99
N VAL A 244 -1.25 14.10 2.38
CA VAL A 244 -1.08 14.50 3.80
C VAL A 244 -2.41 14.97 4.43
N PRO A 245 -3.24 15.84 3.80
CA PRO A 245 -4.48 16.30 4.42
C PRO A 245 -5.53 15.19 4.65
N TYR A 246 -5.43 14.07 3.94
CA TYR A 246 -6.37 12.96 3.99
C TYR A 246 -5.86 11.76 4.81
N GLU A 247 -4.54 11.63 4.95
CA GLU A 247 -3.92 10.60 5.80
C GLU A 247 -3.87 11.03 7.26
N ILE A 248 -3.28 12.19 7.56
CA ILE A 248 -3.18 12.67 8.95
C ILE A 248 -4.40 13.50 9.35
N GLY A 249 -4.88 14.36 8.44
CA GLY A 249 -5.98 15.30 8.72
C GLY A 249 -5.49 16.73 8.94
N THR A 250 -6.33 17.70 8.59
CA THR A 250 -5.98 19.14 8.59
C THR A 250 -5.88 19.78 9.97
N GLY A 251 -6.34 19.09 11.03
CA GLY A 251 -6.23 19.51 12.44
C GLY A 251 -5.01 18.97 13.19
N ALA A 252 -4.12 18.23 12.51
CA ALA A 252 -2.92 17.67 13.12
C ALA A 252 -1.95 18.74 13.65
N PRO A 253 -1.18 18.49 14.74
CA PRO A 253 -0.06 19.34 15.12
C PRO A 253 0.99 19.44 14.00
N LYS A 254 1.65 20.60 13.86
CA LYS A 254 2.63 20.87 12.77
C LYS A 254 3.68 19.76 12.64
N ALA A 255 4.29 19.33 13.75
CA ALA A 255 5.30 18.28 13.77
C ALA A 255 4.76 16.89 13.33
N ALA A 256 3.47 16.60 13.55
CA ALA A 256 2.82 15.40 13.06
C ALA A 256 2.55 15.48 11.55
N MET A 257 2.14 16.64 11.02
CA MET A 257 2.05 16.86 9.57
C MET A 257 3.41 16.73 8.87
N GLU A 258 4.46 17.27 9.48
CA GLU A 258 5.84 17.19 8.97
C GLU A 258 6.36 15.75 8.98
N ALA A 259 6.12 15.01 10.06
CA ALA A 259 6.43 13.58 10.14
C ALA A 259 5.65 12.78 9.07
N GLN A 260 4.34 13.02 8.91
CA GLN A 260 3.53 12.38 7.87
C GLN A 260 4.03 12.70 6.46
N ALA A 261 4.45 13.94 6.17
CA ALA A 261 4.97 14.33 4.88
C ALA A 261 6.26 13.56 4.52
N ILE A 262 7.19 13.41 5.47
CA ILE A 262 8.42 12.62 5.30
C ILE A 262 8.08 11.13 5.09
N LEU A 263 7.16 10.56 5.88
CA LEU A 263 6.74 9.16 5.72
C LEU A 263 6.05 8.92 4.38
N ALA A 264 5.13 9.79 3.97
CA ALA A 264 4.43 9.66 2.70
C ALA A 264 5.40 9.77 1.51
N ARG A 265 6.36 10.71 1.56
CA ARG A 265 7.42 10.84 0.54
C ARG A 265 8.29 9.58 0.46
N THR A 266 8.64 9.01 1.61
CA THR A 266 9.43 7.79 1.71
C THR A 266 8.64 6.57 1.20
N TYR A 267 7.38 6.45 1.61
CA TYR A 267 6.47 5.36 1.24
C TYR A 267 6.28 5.29 -0.28
N VAL A 268 5.88 6.40 -0.91
CA VAL A 268 5.55 6.40 -2.34
C VAL A 268 6.76 6.03 -3.20
N LEU A 269 7.93 6.61 -2.91
CA LEU A 269 9.18 6.32 -3.62
C LEU A 269 9.68 4.89 -3.40
N ARG A 270 9.47 4.30 -2.20
CA ARG A 270 9.80 2.90 -1.93
C ARG A 270 8.84 1.92 -2.62
N ASN A 271 7.61 2.33 -2.92
CA ASN A 271 6.53 1.42 -3.33
C ASN A 271 6.15 1.51 -4.82
N LEU A 272 6.97 2.14 -5.67
CA LEU A 272 6.71 2.39 -7.10
C LEU A 272 6.45 1.15 -7.98
N ARG A 273 6.57 -0.06 -7.44
CA ARG A 273 6.36 -1.34 -8.16
C ARG A 273 4.98 -1.98 -7.92
N ARG A 274 4.17 -1.48 -6.98
CA ARG A 274 2.95 -2.17 -6.49
C ARG A 274 1.97 -2.55 -7.61
N PHE A 275 1.79 -1.70 -8.61
CA PHE A 275 0.84 -1.90 -9.71
C PHE A 275 1.52 -2.12 -11.08
N GLY A 276 2.75 -2.66 -11.09
CA GLY A 276 3.52 -2.87 -12.32
C GLY A 276 2.81 -3.71 -13.38
N ILE A 277 1.94 -4.66 -12.98
CA ILE A 277 1.12 -5.46 -13.91
C ILE A 277 0.09 -4.62 -14.70
N ASP A 278 -0.36 -3.51 -14.10
CA ASP A 278 -1.34 -2.56 -14.63
C ASP A 278 -0.67 -1.34 -15.30
N ASN A 279 0.66 -1.37 -15.41
CA ASN A 279 1.50 -0.32 -16.00
C ASN A 279 1.41 1.05 -15.29
N TYR A 280 1.23 1.06 -13.97
CA TYR A 280 1.39 2.25 -13.12
C TYR A 280 2.05 1.88 -11.77
N GLN A 281 2.30 2.86 -10.91
CA GLN A 281 3.17 2.68 -9.74
C GLN A 281 2.38 2.39 -8.47
N LEU A 282 1.51 3.31 -8.04
CA LEU A 282 0.66 3.20 -6.85
C LEU A 282 -0.81 3.55 -7.13
N CYS A 283 -1.69 3.14 -6.24
CA CYS A 283 -3.11 3.42 -6.25
C CYS A 283 -3.49 4.64 -5.37
N ALA A 284 -4.69 5.18 -5.59
CA ALA A 284 -5.24 6.33 -4.86
C ALA A 284 -6.14 5.96 -3.65
N THR A 285 -5.91 4.80 -3.02
CA THR A 285 -6.74 4.26 -1.94
C THR A 285 -5.88 3.69 -0.80
N THR A 286 -6.52 3.28 0.31
CA THR A 286 -5.89 2.68 1.50
C THR A 286 -5.12 1.36 1.27
N GLN A 287 -5.09 0.84 0.04
CA GLN A 287 -4.15 -0.22 -0.39
C GLN A 287 -2.73 0.32 -0.68
N CYS A 288 -2.61 1.66 -0.71
CA CYS A 288 -1.41 2.44 -0.97
C CYS A 288 -1.39 3.63 0.01
N GLN A 289 -1.90 4.79 -0.43
CA GLN A 289 -2.11 5.99 0.36
C GLN A 289 -3.40 6.69 -0.09
N VAL A 290 -4.04 7.44 0.80
CA VAL A 290 -5.30 8.15 0.53
C VAL A 290 -5.04 9.40 -0.32
N TYR A 291 -4.90 9.21 -1.64
CA TYR A 291 -4.64 10.31 -2.58
C TYR A 291 -5.93 10.84 -3.25
N PHE A 292 -6.50 11.93 -2.76
CA PHE A 292 -7.78 12.46 -3.25
C PHE A 292 -7.64 13.75 -4.09
N GLY A 293 -6.42 14.13 -4.49
CA GLY A 293 -6.16 15.33 -5.27
C GLY A 293 -6.15 16.61 -4.42
N LEU A 294 -6.31 17.77 -5.06
CA LEU A 294 -6.13 19.09 -4.45
C LEU A 294 -7.28 19.56 -3.54
N ASN A 295 -8.38 18.81 -3.45
CA ASN A 295 -9.60 19.25 -2.73
C ASN A 295 -9.41 19.46 -1.22
N GLY A 296 -8.44 18.79 -0.60
CA GLY A 296 -8.18 18.84 0.85
C GLY A 296 -7.03 19.76 1.25
N VAL A 297 -6.43 20.48 0.30
CA VAL A 297 -5.22 21.27 0.51
C VAL A 297 -5.48 22.44 1.46
N THR A 298 -4.58 22.63 2.43
CA THR A 298 -4.60 23.75 3.37
C THR A 298 -3.21 24.36 3.53
N THR A 299 -3.15 25.63 3.93
CA THR A 299 -1.89 26.33 4.20
C THR A 299 -1.02 25.60 5.22
N ALA A 300 -1.61 24.97 6.25
CA ALA A 300 -0.86 24.22 7.26
C ALA A 300 -0.19 22.95 6.69
N THR A 301 -0.91 22.20 5.86
CA THR A 301 -0.38 20.98 5.23
C THR A 301 0.65 21.30 4.14
N ASP A 302 0.41 22.33 3.33
CA ASP A 302 1.39 22.84 2.36
C ASP A 302 2.67 23.35 3.05
N GLN A 303 2.55 24.05 4.18
CA GLN A 303 3.72 24.49 4.97
C GLN A 303 4.51 23.31 5.54
N ALA A 304 3.86 22.25 6.01
CA ALA A 304 4.54 21.04 6.50
C ALA A 304 5.26 20.28 5.37
N ILE A 305 4.64 20.17 4.20
CA ILE A 305 5.26 19.57 3.00
C ILE A 305 6.47 20.41 2.55
N ALA A 306 6.33 21.74 2.50
CA ALA A 306 7.40 22.65 2.10
C ALA A 306 8.57 22.68 3.10
N THR A 307 8.29 22.67 4.42
CA THR A 307 9.31 22.63 5.48
C THR A 307 10.12 21.33 5.42
N THR A 308 9.52 20.25 4.94
CA THR A 308 10.16 18.93 4.80
C THR A 308 10.52 18.56 3.36
N ARG A 309 10.54 19.52 2.42
CA ARG A 309 10.71 19.26 0.97
C ARG A 309 11.95 18.40 0.71
N GLY A 310 11.77 17.32 -0.03
CA GLY A 310 12.84 16.36 -0.35
C GLY A 310 13.35 15.50 0.82
N LEU A 311 12.90 15.68 2.07
CA LEU A 311 13.34 14.85 3.20
C LEU A 311 12.67 13.48 3.17
N VAL A 312 13.49 12.44 3.28
CA VAL A 312 13.07 11.02 3.32
C VAL A 312 13.73 10.30 4.49
N LEU A 313 13.12 9.20 4.92
CA LEU A 313 13.56 8.38 6.05
C LEU A 313 14.27 7.12 5.53
N THR A 314 15.50 6.87 5.99
CA THR A 314 16.34 5.79 5.48
C THR A 314 16.97 4.91 6.57
N TYR A 315 17.37 3.71 6.18
CA TYR A 315 18.17 2.78 6.98
C TYR A 315 19.18 2.09 6.06
N LYS A 316 20.48 2.12 6.40
CA LYS A 316 21.57 1.56 5.57
C LYS A 316 21.52 2.04 4.11
N ASN A 317 21.32 3.35 3.94
CA ASN A 317 21.15 4.08 2.68
C ASN A 317 20.09 3.50 1.72
N GLU A 318 18.98 3.03 2.29
CA GLU A 318 17.76 2.62 1.58
C GLU A 318 16.55 3.29 2.22
N LEU A 319 15.54 3.66 1.42
CA LEU A 319 14.27 4.14 1.96
C LEU A 319 13.65 3.08 2.87
N VAL A 320 13.12 3.47 4.02
CA VAL A 320 12.47 2.52 4.94
C VAL A 320 11.06 2.15 4.50
N ASP A 321 10.57 0.99 4.95
CA ASP A 321 9.15 0.65 4.97
C ASP A 321 8.41 1.62 5.91
N ALA A 322 8.10 2.80 5.38
CA ALA A 322 7.57 3.98 6.06
C ALA A 322 6.06 3.86 6.37
N LEU A 323 5.72 2.83 7.14
CA LEU A 323 4.35 2.43 7.44
C LEU A 323 3.75 3.26 8.57
N TYR A 324 2.47 3.60 8.46
CA TYR A 324 1.73 4.36 9.46
C TYR A 324 0.28 3.88 9.50
N SER A 325 -0.40 4.04 10.64
CA SER A 325 -1.81 3.69 10.78
C SER A 325 -2.50 4.54 11.84
N SER A 326 -3.83 4.62 11.80
CA SER A 326 -4.63 5.50 12.67
C SER A 326 -4.27 5.37 14.15
N THR A 327 -4.35 4.14 14.68
CA THR A 327 -4.24 3.88 16.12
C THR A 327 -3.63 2.49 16.35
N SER A 328 -2.57 2.40 17.15
CA SER A 328 -1.87 1.15 17.41
C SER A 328 -2.65 0.19 18.33
N GLY A 329 -3.38 0.72 19.31
CA GLY A 329 -3.96 0.00 20.45
C GLY A 329 -3.09 0.06 21.72
N GLY A 330 -2.16 1.01 21.80
CA GLY A 330 -1.25 1.25 22.92
C GLY A 330 0.11 0.57 22.76
N VAL A 331 0.34 -0.14 21.66
CA VAL A 331 1.57 -0.89 21.37
C VAL A 331 1.76 -1.00 19.86
N THR A 332 2.92 -0.62 19.32
CA THR A 332 3.25 -0.83 17.91
C THR A 332 3.48 -2.32 17.62
N ALA A 333 3.55 -2.70 16.35
CA ALA A 333 3.91 -4.04 15.93
C ALA A 333 5.15 -4.05 15.01
N PRO A 334 5.99 -5.09 15.05
CA PRO A 334 7.03 -5.31 14.05
C PRO A 334 6.44 -5.90 12.77
N PHE A 335 7.13 -5.67 11.65
CA PHE A 335 6.65 -6.06 10.31
C PHE A 335 6.28 -7.56 10.20
N HIS A 336 7.15 -8.43 10.72
CA HIS A 336 7.05 -9.88 10.54
C HIS A 336 5.96 -10.55 11.40
N GLU A 337 5.39 -9.86 12.39
CA GLU A 337 4.25 -10.37 13.19
C GLU A 337 2.90 -10.01 12.53
N VAL A 338 2.87 -9.07 11.59
CA VAL A 338 1.66 -8.61 10.89
C VAL A 338 1.59 -9.08 9.44
N TRP A 339 2.73 -9.23 8.75
CA TRP A 339 2.81 -9.69 7.37
C TRP A 339 3.81 -10.83 7.18
N ARG A 340 3.79 -11.48 6.00
CA ARG A 340 4.91 -12.33 5.58
C ARG A 340 6.08 -11.46 5.11
N GLY A 341 7.29 -11.96 5.33
CA GLY A 341 8.54 -11.26 5.02
C GLY A 341 9.51 -11.18 6.20
N THR A 342 10.74 -10.81 5.89
CA THR A 342 11.82 -10.65 6.87
C THR A 342 11.59 -9.50 7.84
N GLU A 343 12.30 -9.50 8.97
CA GLU A 343 12.28 -8.39 9.92
C GLU A 343 12.77 -7.06 9.30
N ARG A 344 12.32 -5.95 9.88
CA ARG A 344 12.84 -4.60 9.62
C ARG A 344 13.34 -4.04 10.96
N PRO A 345 14.65 -3.83 11.18
CA PRO A 345 15.17 -3.42 12.48
C PRO A 345 14.62 -2.09 13.03
N TYR A 346 14.03 -1.28 12.17
CA TYR A 346 13.39 0.00 12.49
C TYR A 346 11.85 -0.10 12.66
N LEU A 347 11.23 -1.26 12.44
CA LEU A 347 9.81 -1.50 12.75
C LEU A 347 9.75 -2.46 13.94
N VAL A 348 9.72 -1.90 15.14
CA VAL A 348 9.76 -2.65 16.40
C VAL A 348 8.41 -2.63 17.10
N GLY A 349 8.08 -3.72 17.79
CA GLY A 349 6.94 -3.77 18.72
C GLY A 349 7.30 -3.16 20.07
N LYS A 350 6.70 -2.03 20.42
CA LYS A 350 6.93 -1.31 21.68
C LYS A 350 5.65 -0.63 22.18
N VAL A 351 5.58 -0.31 23.47
CA VAL A 351 4.44 0.43 24.05
C VAL A 351 4.40 1.86 23.48
N ASP A 352 3.23 2.30 23.02
CA ASP A 352 3.02 3.66 22.49
C ASP A 352 2.69 4.63 23.64
N SER A 353 3.68 4.85 24.52
CA SER A 353 3.61 5.77 25.66
C SER A 353 4.99 6.32 25.97
N VAL A 354 5.06 7.59 26.38
CA VAL A 354 6.27 8.19 26.98
C VAL A 354 6.43 7.88 28.48
N ASN A 355 5.41 7.33 29.13
CA ASN A 355 5.32 7.17 30.60
C ASN A 355 5.60 5.74 31.10
N GLY A 356 6.06 4.83 30.25
CA GLY A 356 6.51 3.49 30.67
C GLY A 356 5.42 2.56 31.22
N LEU A 357 4.16 2.73 30.81
CA LEU A 357 2.98 2.05 31.37
C LEU A 357 3.03 0.52 31.48
N TRP A 358 3.87 -0.16 30.68
CA TRP A 358 3.87 -1.62 30.59
C TRP A 358 5.24 -2.14 30.15
N ASN A 359 5.72 -3.22 30.78
CA ASN A 359 6.98 -3.85 30.42
C ASN A 359 6.76 -5.11 29.58
N LEU A 360 6.98 -5.03 28.26
CA LEU A 360 6.86 -6.15 27.32
C LEU A 360 7.94 -7.24 27.52
N MET A 361 8.98 -6.98 28.32
CA MET A 361 9.98 -8.00 28.68
C MET A 361 9.46 -8.95 29.75
N GLU A 362 8.91 -8.40 30.83
CA GLU A 362 8.38 -9.15 31.99
C GLU A 362 6.94 -9.62 31.77
N ARG A 363 6.13 -8.82 31.07
CA ARG A 363 4.70 -9.04 30.85
C ARG A 363 4.38 -9.11 29.34
N PRO A 364 4.81 -10.17 28.63
CA PRO A 364 4.51 -10.31 27.20
C PRO A 364 3.00 -10.42 26.98
N LEU A 365 2.49 -9.70 25.98
CA LEU A 365 1.07 -9.72 25.58
C LEU A 365 0.69 -10.96 24.75
N ALA A 366 1.65 -11.89 24.57
CA ALA A 366 1.38 -13.24 24.10
C ALA A 366 0.58 -14.06 25.11
N ASP A 367 0.78 -13.82 26.42
CA ASP A 367 -0.09 -14.34 27.47
C ASP A 367 -1.44 -13.59 27.48
N GLU A 368 -2.53 -14.34 27.63
CA GLU A 368 -3.86 -13.77 27.51
C GLU A 368 -4.30 -13.00 28.76
N ASN A 369 -3.79 -13.32 29.96
CA ASN A 369 -4.12 -12.56 31.16
C ASN A 369 -3.48 -11.17 31.10
N ASN A 370 -2.20 -11.11 30.73
CA ASN A 370 -1.46 -9.90 30.39
C ASN A 370 -2.20 -9.07 29.32
N LEU A 371 -2.66 -9.69 28.23
CA LEU A 371 -3.45 -8.99 27.20
C LEU A 371 -4.79 -8.44 27.75
N ARG A 372 -5.54 -9.26 28.50
CA ARG A 372 -6.83 -8.88 29.11
C ARG A 372 -6.67 -7.77 30.15
N GLU A 373 -5.52 -7.66 30.81
CA GLU A 373 -5.17 -6.50 31.66
C GLU A 373 -4.75 -5.28 30.86
N PHE A 374 -3.86 -5.43 29.88
CA PHE A 374 -3.38 -4.34 29.03
C PHE A 374 -4.53 -3.63 28.28
N LEU A 375 -5.54 -4.39 27.83
CA LEU A 375 -6.74 -3.84 27.19
C LEU A 375 -7.70 -3.13 28.17
N LYS A 376 -7.62 -3.36 29.48
CA LYS A 376 -8.34 -2.55 30.49
C LYS A 376 -7.71 -1.18 30.71
N LEU A 377 -6.45 -0.98 30.33
CA LEU A 377 -5.78 0.32 30.42
C LEU A 377 -6.32 1.25 29.32
N THR A 378 -6.88 2.39 29.73
CA THR A 378 -7.59 3.35 28.87
C THR A 378 -6.94 4.74 28.79
N LYS A 379 -5.82 4.98 29.50
CA LYS A 379 -5.15 6.29 29.60
C LYS A 379 -3.63 6.17 29.63
N GLY A 380 -2.94 7.28 29.34
CA GLY A 380 -1.48 7.42 29.46
C GLY A 380 -0.68 6.89 28.26
N PHE A 381 -1.36 6.38 27.23
CA PHE A 381 -0.78 6.09 25.92
C PHE A 381 -0.89 7.33 25.03
N ASN A 382 0.06 7.52 24.11
CA ASN A 382 0.16 8.68 23.23
C ASN A 382 -1.11 8.90 22.37
N GLU A 383 -1.93 7.88 22.19
CA GLU A 383 -3.15 7.91 21.36
C GLU A 383 -4.45 7.79 22.16
N SER A 384 -4.37 7.59 23.48
CA SER A 384 -5.53 7.24 24.33
C SER A 384 -6.51 8.38 24.59
N GLU A 385 -6.10 9.63 24.38
CA GLU A 385 -6.93 10.83 24.57
C GLU A 385 -7.46 11.40 23.23
N GLU A 386 -6.88 10.97 22.11
CA GLU A 386 -7.14 11.52 20.77
C GLU A 386 -7.97 10.57 19.90
N SER A 387 -7.85 9.25 20.09
CA SER A 387 -8.48 8.25 19.20
C SER A 387 -9.74 7.61 19.79
N GLY A 388 -10.88 7.83 19.13
CA GLY A 388 -12.11 7.08 19.35
C GLY A 388 -12.03 5.58 19.02
N TYR A 389 -10.90 5.10 18.48
CA TYR A 389 -10.66 3.69 18.15
C TYR A 389 -9.64 3.02 19.09
N PHE A 390 -9.18 3.72 20.14
CA PHE A 390 -8.13 3.23 21.03
C PHE A 390 -8.48 1.91 21.76
N ARG A 391 -9.74 1.76 22.17
CA ARG A 391 -10.33 0.53 22.74
C ARG A 391 -11.70 0.32 22.12
N TRP A 392 -12.06 -0.93 21.87
CA TRP A 392 -13.36 -1.29 21.33
C TRP A 392 -13.82 -2.66 21.85
N LYS A 393 -15.15 -2.83 21.92
CA LYS A 393 -15.85 -4.09 22.18
C LYS A 393 -16.92 -4.25 21.11
N VAL A 394 -16.98 -5.43 20.48
CA VAL A 394 -17.98 -5.75 19.45
C VAL A 394 -18.51 -7.16 19.70
N GLU A 395 -19.83 -7.34 19.60
CA GLU A 395 -20.48 -8.65 19.73
C GLU A 395 -21.02 -9.06 18.36
N ALA A 396 -20.67 -10.26 17.91
CA ALA A 396 -21.06 -10.78 16.59
C ALA A 396 -21.74 -12.15 16.73
N SER A 397 -22.89 -12.33 16.06
CA SER A 397 -23.63 -13.60 16.10
C SER A 397 -22.88 -14.71 15.37
N LEU A 398 -23.10 -15.97 15.78
CA LEU A 398 -22.52 -17.15 15.14
C LEU A 398 -22.89 -17.24 13.67
N GLU A 399 -24.09 -16.78 13.31
CA GLU A 399 -24.55 -16.63 11.93
C GLU A 399 -23.68 -15.62 11.17
N LYS A 400 -23.51 -14.39 11.68
CA LYS A 400 -22.68 -13.34 11.03
C LYS A 400 -21.24 -13.81 10.84
N VAL A 401 -20.63 -14.36 11.89
CA VAL A 401 -19.24 -14.88 11.85
C VAL A 401 -19.12 -16.07 10.87
N THR A 402 -20.16 -16.92 10.76
CA THR A 402 -20.24 -17.99 9.75
C THR A 402 -20.38 -17.45 8.33
N GLN A 403 -21.25 -16.45 8.11
CA GLN A 403 -21.47 -15.83 6.80
C GLN A 403 -20.21 -15.12 6.28
N ASP A 404 -19.50 -14.39 7.14
CA ASP A 404 -18.25 -13.72 6.78
C ASP A 404 -17.16 -14.72 6.40
N LEU A 405 -16.95 -15.77 7.20
CA LEU A 405 -15.99 -16.81 6.88
C LEU A 405 -16.37 -17.55 5.58
N GLN A 406 -17.65 -17.84 5.36
CA GLN A 406 -18.11 -18.38 4.07
C GLN A 406 -17.79 -17.43 2.91
N LYS A 407 -18.03 -16.12 3.04
CA LYS A 407 -17.73 -15.10 2.03
C LYS A 407 -16.22 -15.06 1.74
N TYR A 408 -15.38 -15.10 2.77
CA TYR A 408 -13.93 -15.19 2.65
C TYR A 408 -13.49 -16.45 1.90
N LEU A 409 -13.87 -17.63 2.37
CA LEU A 409 -13.46 -18.90 1.78
C LEU A 409 -13.96 -19.06 0.33
N LYS A 410 -15.14 -18.54 0.00
CA LYS A 410 -15.63 -18.44 -1.39
C LYS A 410 -14.75 -17.52 -2.23
N SER A 411 -14.34 -16.35 -1.71
CA SER A 411 -13.49 -15.39 -2.45
C SER A 411 -12.11 -15.93 -2.84
N ILE A 412 -11.56 -16.87 -2.05
CA ILE A 412 -10.27 -17.53 -2.34
C ILE A 412 -10.42 -18.94 -2.96
N ARG A 413 -11.67 -19.40 -3.18
CA ARG A 413 -12.04 -20.77 -3.61
C ARG A 413 -11.48 -21.89 -2.73
N HIS A 414 -11.46 -21.70 -1.41
CA HIS A 414 -10.97 -22.71 -0.46
C HIS A 414 -11.86 -23.98 -0.46
N PRO A 415 -11.30 -25.20 -0.35
CA PRO A 415 -12.10 -26.44 -0.37
C PRO A 415 -13.23 -26.49 0.67
N LEU A 416 -13.02 -25.90 1.86
CA LEU A 416 -14.03 -25.88 2.93
C LEU A 416 -15.11 -24.79 2.75
N ALA A 417 -15.14 -24.02 1.66
CA ALA A 417 -16.08 -22.91 1.43
C ALA A 417 -17.58 -23.29 1.44
N GLY A 418 -17.90 -24.59 1.37
CA GLY A 418 -19.26 -25.14 1.45
C GLY A 418 -19.81 -25.37 2.86
N PHE A 419 -19.02 -25.13 3.91
CA PHE A 419 -19.36 -25.44 5.32
C PHE A 419 -20.63 -24.71 5.80
N LYS A 420 -21.35 -25.30 6.75
CA LYS A 420 -22.66 -24.83 7.25
C LYS A 420 -22.58 -24.09 8.58
N THR A 421 -21.67 -24.45 9.48
CA THR A 421 -21.55 -23.82 10.81
C THR A 421 -20.12 -23.83 11.33
N ILE A 422 -19.73 -22.75 11.99
CA ILE A 422 -18.61 -22.77 12.93
C ILE A 422 -19.05 -23.58 14.16
N LYS A 423 -18.14 -24.39 14.70
CA LYS A 423 -18.29 -25.14 15.95
C LYS A 423 -17.55 -24.43 17.09
N ASP A 424 -16.34 -23.95 16.80
CA ASP A 424 -15.43 -23.32 17.75
C ASP A 424 -14.41 -22.40 17.05
N MET A 425 -13.83 -21.47 17.79
CA MET A 425 -12.76 -20.57 17.34
C MET A 425 -11.72 -20.41 18.46
N GLN A 426 -10.43 -20.54 18.13
CA GLN A 426 -9.34 -20.37 19.08
C GLN A 426 -8.17 -19.58 18.49
N VAL A 427 -7.58 -18.68 19.29
CA VAL A 427 -6.25 -18.12 18.98
C VAL A 427 -5.22 -19.20 19.24
N VAL A 428 -4.47 -19.56 18.20
CA VAL A 428 -3.43 -20.60 18.25
C VAL A 428 -2.05 -20.00 18.52
N GLU A 429 -1.80 -18.79 18.02
CA GLU A 429 -0.51 -18.12 18.12
C GLU A 429 -0.71 -16.61 18.26
N ARG A 430 0.02 -16.01 19.20
CA ARG A 430 -0.03 -14.59 19.51
C ARG A 430 1.39 -14.06 19.67
N SER A 431 1.68 -12.96 18.96
CA SER A 431 2.93 -12.21 19.06
C SER A 431 3.21 -11.70 20.47
N ARG A 432 4.48 -11.33 20.73
CA ARG A 432 4.89 -10.72 22.01
C ARG A 432 4.11 -9.44 22.35
N VAL A 433 3.69 -8.69 21.32
CA VAL A 433 2.88 -7.46 21.44
C VAL A 433 1.37 -7.68 21.21
N GLY A 434 0.89 -8.93 21.32
CA GLY A 434 -0.53 -9.25 21.46
C GLY A 434 -1.35 -9.36 20.17
N ARG A 435 -0.73 -9.11 19.01
CA ARG A 435 -1.32 -9.41 17.69
C ARG A 435 -1.57 -10.90 17.54
N VAL A 436 -2.79 -11.30 17.19
CA VAL A 436 -3.12 -12.67 16.78
C VAL A 436 -2.37 -12.99 15.49
N MET A 437 -1.40 -13.90 15.56
CA MET A 437 -0.63 -14.37 14.41
C MET A 437 -1.25 -15.60 13.75
N LYS A 438 -1.99 -16.40 14.51
CA LYS A 438 -2.67 -17.60 14.00
C LYS A 438 -3.97 -17.85 14.75
N MET A 439 -5.04 -18.11 14.02
CA MET A 439 -6.35 -18.45 14.56
C MET A 439 -6.89 -19.69 13.85
N ALA A 440 -7.37 -20.67 14.60
CA ALA A 440 -8.04 -21.85 14.06
C ALA A 440 -9.55 -21.71 14.25
N VAL A 441 -10.30 -22.05 13.22
CA VAL A 441 -11.76 -22.08 13.22
C VAL A 441 -12.20 -23.51 12.90
N GLN A 442 -12.86 -24.16 13.84
CA GLN A 442 -13.43 -25.48 13.61
C GLN A 442 -14.80 -25.34 12.95
N THR A 443 -15.00 -26.02 11.82
CA THR A 443 -16.27 -26.05 11.08
C THR A 443 -16.92 -27.44 11.12
N ASP A 444 -18.10 -27.58 10.54
CA ASP A 444 -18.69 -28.88 10.21
C ASP A 444 -17.83 -29.73 9.25
N LEU A 445 -17.08 -29.10 8.32
CA LEU A 445 -16.28 -29.80 7.30
C LEU A 445 -14.79 -29.99 7.64
N GLY A 446 -14.28 -29.35 8.71
CA GLY A 446 -12.87 -29.43 9.09
C GLY A 446 -12.35 -28.15 9.74
N PHE A 447 -11.03 -28.07 9.93
CA PHE A 447 -10.38 -26.87 10.45
C PHE A 447 -9.98 -25.91 9.33
N VAL A 448 -10.28 -24.63 9.52
CA VAL A 448 -9.72 -23.52 8.75
C VAL A 448 -8.65 -22.86 9.63
N VAL A 449 -7.48 -22.60 9.07
CA VAL A 449 -6.40 -21.87 9.73
C VAL A 449 -6.23 -20.53 9.04
N LEU A 450 -6.27 -19.46 9.83
CA LEU A 450 -6.07 -18.09 9.40
C LEU A 450 -4.75 -17.59 9.97
N GLU A 451 -3.92 -16.97 9.13
CA GLU A 451 -2.59 -16.49 9.52
C GLU A 451 -2.48 -14.98 9.32
N LYS A 452 -1.88 -14.31 10.30
CA LYS A 452 -1.52 -12.88 10.25
C LYS A 452 -2.68 -12.00 9.79
N ASP A 453 -2.48 -11.10 8.82
CA ASP A 453 -3.50 -10.13 8.45
C ASP A 453 -4.72 -10.72 7.71
N ASP A 454 -4.70 -12.00 7.29
CA ASP A 454 -5.91 -12.69 6.82
C ASP A 454 -6.96 -12.91 7.93
N VAL A 455 -6.56 -12.83 9.21
CA VAL A 455 -7.51 -12.78 10.35
C VAL A 455 -8.46 -11.57 10.23
N LEU A 456 -7.97 -10.44 9.69
CA LEU A 456 -8.76 -9.23 9.40
C LEU A 456 -9.39 -9.25 7.98
N LEU A 457 -9.26 -10.37 7.26
CA LEU A 457 -9.82 -10.57 5.91
C LEU A 457 -10.98 -11.57 5.91
N ALA A 458 -11.02 -12.44 6.92
CA ALA A 458 -12.01 -13.49 7.11
C ALA A 458 -13.32 -13.03 7.78
N PHE A 459 -13.31 -11.90 8.50
CA PHE A 459 -14.41 -11.42 9.33
C PHE A 459 -14.55 -9.89 9.25
N GLU A 460 -15.76 -9.36 9.47
CA GLU A 460 -15.99 -7.90 9.59
C GLU A 460 -15.53 -7.32 10.94
N SER A 461 -15.44 -8.17 11.97
CA SER A 461 -14.77 -7.86 13.24
C SER A 461 -13.80 -8.99 13.55
N PRO A 462 -12.58 -8.71 14.05
CA PRO A 462 -12.16 -7.50 14.78
C PRO A 462 -11.61 -6.34 13.92
N ASN A 463 -11.55 -5.14 14.53
CA ASN A 463 -11.03 -3.92 13.88
C ASN A 463 -9.49 -3.86 13.78
N SER A 464 -8.78 -4.71 14.54
CA SER A 464 -7.31 -4.81 14.57
C SER A 464 -6.88 -6.20 15.04
N MET A 465 -5.62 -6.59 14.80
CA MET A 465 -5.08 -7.88 15.27
C MET A 465 -4.83 -7.94 16.79
N LEU A 466 -4.92 -6.81 17.53
CA LEU A 466 -4.76 -6.78 18.99
C LEU A 466 -6.13 -6.97 19.67
N PHE A 467 -6.50 -8.23 19.88
CA PHE A 467 -7.80 -8.60 20.48
C PHE A 467 -7.77 -9.95 21.19
N TYR A 468 -8.70 -10.14 22.13
CA TYR A 468 -9.19 -11.45 22.55
C TYR A 468 -10.69 -11.55 22.21
N PHE A 469 -11.28 -12.73 22.38
CA PHE A 469 -12.72 -12.90 22.31
C PHE A 469 -13.22 -13.94 23.32
N ASP A 470 -14.47 -13.79 23.74
CA ASP A 470 -15.16 -14.71 24.64
C ASP A 470 -16.41 -15.29 23.95
N PRO A 471 -16.73 -16.60 24.11
CA PRO A 471 -17.90 -17.21 23.48
C PRO A 471 -19.21 -16.79 24.17
N ILE A 472 -20.19 -16.36 23.38
CA ILE A 472 -21.54 -16.05 23.85
C ILE A 472 -22.35 -17.36 23.87
N LEU A 473 -22.80 -17.79 25.04
CA LEU A 473 -23.49 -19.08 25.24
C LEU A 473 -24.93 -18.90 25.74
N GLU A 474 -25.89 -19.56 25.07
CA GLU A 474 -27.25 -19.76 25.54
C GLU A 474 -27.36 -21.07 26.33
N LYS A 475 -28.27 -21.17 27.31
CA LYS A 475 -28.50 -22.42 28.06
C LYS A 475 -29.03 -23.52 27.12
N PRO A 476 -28.53 -24.78 27.17
CA PRO A 476 -27.61 -25.35 28.14
C PRO A 476 -26.16 -25.47 27.63
N ARG A 477 -25.57 -24.38 27.10
CA ARG A 477 -24.26 -24.27 26.38
C ARG A 477 -24.35 -24.39 24.85
N LYS A 478 -25.35 -23.77 24.23
CA LYS A 478 -25.41 -23.54 22.77
C LYS A 478 -24.63 -22.27 22.42
N LEU A 479 -23.64 -22.36 21.54
CA LEU A 479 -22.92 -21.20 21.01
C LEU A 479 -23.86 -20.28 20.22
N LYS A 480 -23.81 -18.98 20.52
CA LYS A 480 -24.63 -17.93 19.89
C LYS A 480 -23.82 -16.89 19.12
N GLY A 481 -22.52 -16.78 19.39
CA GLY A 481 -21.65 -15.77 18.82
C GLY A 481 -20.39 -15.57 19.67
N TYR A 482 -19.68 -14.47 19.42
CA TYR A 482 -18.47 -14.11 20.15
C TYR A 482 -18.45 -12.62 20.50
N THR A 483 -17.92 -12.32 21.68
CA THR A 483 -17.65 -10.97 22.17
C THR A 483 -16.17 -10.67 21.96
N PHE A 484 -15.85 -9.88 20.94
CA PHE A 484 -14.49 -9.44 20.64
C PHE A 484 -14.16 -8.18 21.45
N VAL A 485 -12.97 -8.15 22.06
CA VAL A 485 -12.45 -6.98 22.80
C VAL A 485 -11.01 -6.73 22.36
N GLY A 486 -10.70 -5.48 22.00
CA GLY A 486 -9.39 -5.13 21.47
C GLY A 486 -9.11 -3.63 21.46
N GLY A 487 -8.07 -3.24 20.74
CA GLY A 487 -7.66 -1.85 20.63
C GLY A 487 -6.97 -1.51 19.32
N GLY A 488 -7.05 -0.24 18.94
CA GLY A 488 -6.45 0.28 17.72
C GLY A 488 -7.28 0.02 16.45
N LEU A 489 -6.84 0.66 15.37
CA LEU A 489 -7.42 0.60 14.03
C LEU A 489 -6.29 0.66 12.99
N GLY A 490 -6.23 -0.36 12.14
CA GLY A 490 -5.13 -0.56 11.19
C GLY A 490 -4.08 -1.56 11.68
N HIS A 491 -2.89 -1.52 11.08
CA HIS A 491 -1.85 -2.54 11.27
C HIS A 491 -0.93 -2.33 12.48
N ALA A 492 -0.91 -1.13 13.09
CA ALA A 492 -0.03 -0.77 14.21
C ALA A 492 1.50 -0.85 13.95
N VAL A 493 1.93 -1.34 12.79
CA VAL A 493 3.33 -1.28 12.35
C VAL A 493 3.72 0.15 11.99
N GLY A 494 4.85 0.62 12.54
CA GLY A 494 5.39 1.96 12.31
C GLY A 494 4.69 3.04 13.14
N LEU A 495 4.33 4.17 12.52
CA LEU A 495 3.79 5.35 13.22
C LEU A 495 2.29 5.20 13.56
N SER A 496 1.92 5.51 14.80
CA SER A 496 0.53 5.82 15.15
C SER A 496 0.24 7.29 14.81
N GLN A 497 -0.79 7.51 13.99
CA GLN A 497 -1.20 8.85 13.57
C GLN A 497 -1.71 9.65 14.78
N PHE A 498 -2.62 9.09 15.57
CA PHE A 498 -3.06 9.74 16.82
C PHE A 498 -1.97 9.76 17.89
N GLY A 499 -1.06 8.78 17.93
CA GLY A 499 0.09 8.82 18.83
C GLY A 499 1.03 9.99 18.53
N SER A 500 1.23 10.30 17.24
CA SER A 500 2.00 11.47 16.81
C SER A 500 1.36 12.80 17.20
N TYR A 501 0.04 12.85 17.42
CA TYR A 501 -0.66 14.07 17.88
C TYR A 501 -0.24 14.44 19.29
N HIS A 502 -0.32 13.51 20.23
CA HIS A 502 0.07 13.78 21.61
C HIS A 502 1.54 14.15 21.68
N LEU A 503 2.44 13.43 21.00
CA LEU A 503 3.86 13.79 20.94
C LEU A 503 4.08 15.22 20.40
N GLY A 504 3.39 15.60 19.31
CA GLY A 504 3.44 16.96 18.77
C GLY A 504 2.86 18.02 19.72
N LYS A 505 1.80 17.71 20.47
CA LYS A 505 1.23 18.57 21.53
C LYS A 505 2.15 18.69 22.75
N GLN A 506 2.93 17.65 23.05
CA GLN A 506 4.02 17.67 24.05
C GLN A 506 5.32 18.32 23.50
N GLY A 507 5.26 19.01 22.35
CA GLY A 507 6.40 19.78 21.81
C GLY A 507 7.49 18.95 21.13
N TYR A 508 7.23 17.69 20.77
CA TYR A 508 8.19 16.90 19.98
C TYR A 508 8.25 17.41 18.54
N GLY A 509 9.45 17.68 18.03
CA GLY A 509 9.68 17.89 16.61
C GLY A 509 9.48 16.61 15.78
N TYR A 510 9.30 16.77 14.46
CA TYR A 510 9.10 15.65 13.54
C TYR A 510 10.26 14.65 13.58
N ASP A 511 11.48 15.13 13.85
CA ASP A 511 12.70 14.34 14.06
C ASP A 511 12.56 13.37 15.24
N ARG A 512 12.00 13.84 16.37
CA ARG A 512 11.78 13.04 17.57
C ARG A 512 10.59 12.10 17.42
N ILE A 513 9.52 12.54 16.74
CA ILE A 513 8.37 11.69 16.42
C ILE A 513 8.81 10.51 15.52
N LEU A 514 9.59 10.79 14.47
CA LEU A 514 10.09 9.74 13.57
C LEU A 514 11.11 8.85 14.27
N SER A 515 12.04 9.41 15.05
CA SER A 515 13.00 8.62 15.85
C SER A 515 12.31 7.75 16.92
N PHE A 516 11.15 8.17 17.44
CA PHE A 516 10.35 7.38 18.36
C PHE A 516 9.72 6.16 17.64
N TYR A 517 9.06 6.33 16.49
CA TYR A 517 8.38 5.24 15.80
C TYR A 517 9.31 4.36 14.93
N PHE A 518 10.44 4.91 14.47
CA PHE A 518 11.39 4.24 13.58
C PHE A 518 12.84 4.33 14.14
N PRO A 519 13.15 3.62 15.24
CA PRO A 519 14.46 3.70 15.87
C PRO A 519 15.59 3.27 14.92
N GLY A 520 16.73 3.95 15.02
CA GLY A 520 17.93 3.66 14.20
C GLY A 520 17.85 4.10 12.73
N THR A 521 16.79 4.80 12.33
CA THR A 521 16.68 5.42 11.00
C THR A 521 17.33 6.81 10.94
N GLN A 522 17.49 7.34 9.73
CA GLN A 522 18.07 8.65 9.47
C GLN A 522 17.13 9.46 8.56
N ILE A 523 16.85 10.71 8.92
CA ILE A 523 16.19 11.67 8.03
C ILE A 523 17.29 12.30 7.18
N GLN A 524 17.18 12.21 5.86
CA GLN A 524 18.16 12.81 4.94
C GLN A 524 17.51 13.34 3.66
N PRO A 525 18.11 14.33 2.98
CA PRO A 525 17.65 14.80 1.68
C PRO A 525 17.72 13.70 0.61
N LEU A 526 16.66 13.58 -0.19
CA LEU A 526 16.58 12.69 -1.33
C LEU A 526 17.70 12.99 -2.33
N ASN A 527 18.52 11.97 -2.63
CA ASN A 527 19.65 12.08 -3.54
C ASN A 527 19.90 10.75 -4.26
N ALA A 528 20.65 10.78 -5.37
CA ALA A 528 20.84 9.65 -6.27
C ALA A 528 21.59 8.44 -5.68
N SER A 529 22.18 8.54 -4.47
CA SER A 529 22.80 7.38 -3.80
C SER A 529 21.81 6.52 -3.02
N ILE A 530 20.62 7.03 -2.70
CA ILE A 530 19.62 6.34 -1.88
C ILE A 530 18.94 5.26 -2.71
N ALA A 531 19.06 4.00 -2.29
CA ALA A 531 18.26 2.93 -2.88
C ALA A 531 16.79 3.11 -2.49
N PHE A 532 15.88 3.19 -3.46
CA PHE A 532 14.45 3.30 -3.17
C PHE A 532 13.91 1.97 -2.62
N TYR A 533 14.35 0.87 -3.21
CA TYR A 533 14.07 -0.49 -2.80
C TYR A 533 15.20 -1.38 -3.33
N ARG A 534 15.67 -2.33 -2.52
CA ARG A 534 16.51 -3.43 -3.00
C ARG A 534 15.66 -4.70 -3.01
N GLU A 535 15.53 -5.34 -4.17
CA GLU A 535 14.99 -6.71 -4.19
C GLU A 535 15.90 -7.59 -3.31
N PRO A 536 15.35 -8.44 -2.43
CA PRO A 536 16.14 -9.43 -1.70
C PRO A 536 16.90 -10.30 -2.70
N THR A 537 18.23 -10.24 -2.62
CA THR A 537 19.13 -10.93 -3.56
C THR A 537 18.76 -12.40 -3.69
N LYS A 538 18.75 -12.93 -4.92
CA LYS A 538 18.73 -14.38 -5.11
C LYS A 538 19.92 -15.00 -4.34
N PRO A 539 19.68 -16.04 -3.52
CA PRO A 539 20.76 -16.78 -2.88
C PRO A 539 21.56 -17.59 -3.92
#